data_AF-A0A2V8SW40-F1
#
_entry.id   AF-A0A2V8SW40-F1
#
_cell.length_a   1.000
_cell.length_b   1.000
_cell.length_c   1.000
_cell.angle_alpha   90.00
_cell.angle_beta   90.00
_cell.angle_gamma   90.00
#
_symmetry.space_group_name_H-M   'P 1'
#
loop_
_entity.id
_entity.type
_entity.pdbx_description
1 polymer ?
#
loop_
_entity_poly.entity_id
_entity_poly.type
_entity_poly.pdbx_seq_one_letter_code
_entity_poly.pdbx_strand_id
1 'polypeptide(L)'
;MTDIDIDALHAADAELTEKEKYENALRLGFDGDRERLEKFCRLLAESIPEKTAAVLGGSSVTGHNYKTGKPFDADGPGTSDLDVTLVGPEIVELFTLEGFWVPGIHSHPVKDGDEEIAPALKPLRRGLQKIAEGRPVTINATRDFYVWIREHWLGQPYLTLVGKVDES
;
A
#
# COMPACT_ATOMS: atom_id res chain seq x y z
N MET A 1 12.80 3.33 -28.04
CA MET A 1 12.07 3.01 -26.79
C MET A 1 11.05 1.97 -27.17
N THR A 2 11.13 0.78 -26.61
CA THR A 2 10.04 -0.20 -26.70
C THR A 2 8.84 0.39 -25.98
N ASP A 3 7.71 0.54 -26.68
CA ASP A 3 6.44 0.85 -26.03
C ASP A 3 6.15 -0.29 -25.05
N ILE A 4 6.04 0.04 -23.77
CA ILE A 4 5.68 -0.92 -22.74
C ILE A 4 4.20 -1.22 -22.91
N ASP A 5 3.86 -2.50 -23.08
CA ASP A 5 2.47 -2.96 -23.15
C ASP A 5 1.89 -3.01 -21.73
N ILE A 6 1.24 -1.91 -21.34
CA ILE A 6 0.65 -1.74 -20.00
C ILE A 6 -0.52 -2.70 -19.77
N ASP A 7 -1.32 -2.95 -20.80
CA ASP A 7 -2.49 -3.83 -20.69
C ASP A 7 -2.06 -5.28 -20.47
N ALA A 8 -1.00 -5.73 -21.15
CA ALA A 8 -0.42 -7.05 -20.92
C ALA A 8 0.19 -7.17 -19.51
N LEU A 9 0.80 -6.11 -18.98
CA LEU A 9 1.31 -6.09 -17.61
C LEU A 9 0.18 -6.20 -16.58
N HIS A 10 -0.91 -5.44 -16.75
CA HIS A 10 -2.07 -5.53 -15.85
C HIS A 10 -2.72 -6.91 -15.88
N ALA A 11 -2.81 -7.53 -17.06
CA ALA A 11 -3.31 -8.89 -17.19
C ALA A 11 -2.42 -9.90 -16.45
N ALA A 12 -1.09 -9.74 -16.50
CA ALA A 12 -0.17 -10.58 -15.75
C ALA A 12 -0.24 -10.34 -14.24
N ASP A 13 -0.37 -9.09 -13.81
CA ASP A 13 -0.49 -8.71 -12.39
C ASP A 13 -1.72 -9.32 -11.74
N ALA A 14 -2.84 -9.38 -12.46
CA ALA A 14 -4.09 -9.98 -11.98
C ALA A 14 -3.95 -11.47 -11.64
N GLU A 15 -2.96 -12.16 -12.23
CA GLU A 15 -2.71 -13.59 -12.02
C GLU A 15 -1.65 -13.87 -10.95
N LEU A 16 -1.08 -12.83 -10.31
CA LEU A 16 -0.07 -13.01 -9.25
C LEU A 16 -0.66 -13.75 -8.06
N THR A 17 0.00 -14.83 -7.66
CA THR A 17 -0.32 -15.56 -6.44
C THR A 17 0.12 -14.80 -5.19
N GLU A 18 -0.51 -15.06 -4.05
CA GLU A 18 -0.10 -14.48 -2.75
C GLU A 18 1.39 -14.69 -2.44
N LYS A 19 1.94 -15.84 -2.83
CA LYS A 19 3.35 -16.15 -2.67
C LYS A 19 4.22 -15.21 -3.51
N GLU A 20 3.86 -14.99 -4.77
CA GLU A 20 4.61 -14.08 -5.67
C GLU A 20 4.51 -12.63 -5.20
N LYS A 21 3.32 -12.20 -4.75
CA LYS A 21 3.12 -10.87 -4.14
C LYS A 21 4.03 -10.66 -2.93
N TYR A 22 4.10 -11.66 -2.03
CA TYR A 22 4.99 -11.63 -0.86
C TYR A 22 6.47 -11.62 -1.27
N GLU A 23 6.89 -12.48 -2.20
CA GLU A 23 8.27 -12.55 -2.67
C GLU A 23 8.71 -11.24 -3.35
N ASN A 24 7.82 -10.62 -4.12
CA ASN A 24 8.05 -9.30 -4.70
C ASN A 24 8.19 -8.23 -3.62
N ALA A 25 7.25 -8.13 -2.69
CA ALA A 25 7.30 -7.15 -1.61
C ALA A 25 8.60 -7.28 -0.80
N LEU A 26 8.96 -8.50 -0.41
CA LEU A 26 10.19 -8.79 0.34
C LEU A 26 11.43 -8.37 -0.46
N ARG A 27 11.53 -8.78 -1.73
CA ARG A 27 12.70 -8.50 -2.57
C ARG A 27 12.84 -7.03 -2.95
N LEU A 28 11.73 -6.37 -3.29
CA LEU A 28 11.72 -5.00 -3.84
C LEU A 28 11.61 -3.96 -2.73
N GLY A 29 10.65 -4.11 -1.83
CA GLY A 29 10.37 -3.13 -0.79
C GLY A 29 11.32 -3.21 0.40
N PHE A 30 11.87 -4.39 0.67
CA PHE A 30 12.64 -4.69 1.88
C PHE A 30 14.02 -5.31 1.60
N ASP A 31 14.51 -5.28 0.36
CA ASP A 31 15.84 -5.77 -0.03
C ASP A 31 16.12 -7.23 0.36
N GLY A 32 15.08 -8.06 0.49
CA GLY A 32 15.21 -9.44 0.96
C GLY A 32 15.30 -9.60 2.49
N ASP A 33 15.27 -8.51 3.25
CA ASP A 33 15.32 -8.51 4.71
C ASP A 33 13.95 -8.86 5.31
N ARG A 34 13.80 -10.13 5.70
CA ARG A 34 12.59 -10.65 6.34
C ARG A 34 12.32 -10.00 7.69
N GLU A 35 13.36 -9.72 8.49
CA GLU A 35 13.16 -9.10 9.80
C GLU A 35 12.64 -7.67 9.65
N ARG A 36 13.08 -6.95 8.62
CA ARG A 36 12.59 -5.60 8.32
C ARG A 36 11.11 -5.62 7.95
N LEU A 37 10.69 -6.54 7.07
CA LEU A 37 9.28 -6.74 6.74
C LEU A 37 8.46 -7.11 7.99
N GLU A 38 8.94 -8.00 8.85
CA GLU A 38 8.26 -8.37 10.09
C GLU A 38 8.13 -7.20 11.07
N LYS A 39 9.16 -6.36 11.21
CA LYS A 39 9.11 -5.13 12.00
C LYS A 39 8.09 -4.14 11.44
N PHE A 40 8.00 -4.04 10.11
CA PHE A 40 7.03 -3.19 9.42
C PHE A 40 5.59 -3.64 9.72
N CYS A 41 5.29 -4.94 9.56
CA CYS A 41 3.98 -5.50 9.87
C CYS A 41 3.62 -5.35 11.36
N ARG A 42 4.59 -5.54 12.26
CA ARG A 42 4.39 -5.38 13.69
C ARG A 42 4.02 -3.94 14.06
N LEU A 43 4.73 -2.95 13.51
CA LEU A 43 4.43 -1.54 13.76
C LEU A 43 3.01 -1.18 13.27
N LEU A 44 2.60 -1.70 12.11
CA LEU A 44 1.22 -1.55 11.63
C LEU A 44 0.23 -2.12 12.64
N ALA A 45 0.40 -3.38 13.03
CA ALA A 45 -0.50 -4.06 13.95
C ALA A 45 -0.62 -3.37 15.32
N GLU A 46 0.47 -2.77 15.82
CA GLU A 46 0.49 -2.05 17.09
C GLU A 46 -0.11 -0.64 17.01
N SER A 47 -0.25 -0.07 15.81
CA SER A 47 -0.60 1.34 15.60
C SER A 47 -1.97 1.59 14.99
N ILE A 48 -2.64 0.54 14.49
CA ILE A 48 -3.96 0.64 13.86
C ILE A 48 -5.06 0.07 14.79
N PRO A 49 -6.32 0.53 14.66
CA PRO A 49 -7.41 0.00 15.48
C PRO A 49 -7.63 -1.52 15.29
N GLU A 50 -8.20 -2.18 16.31
CA GLU A 50 -8.33 -3.66 16.34
C GLU A 50 -9.10 -4.24 15.14
N LYS A 51 -10.06 -3.48 14.58
CA LYS A 51 -10.86 -3.86 13.40
C LYS A 51 -10.36 -3.16 12.14
N THR A 52 -9.05 -3.09 11.98
CA THR A 52 -8.43 -2.51 10.78
C THR A 52 -7.41 -3.49 10.22
N ALA A 53 -7.57 -3.83 8.95
CA ALA A 53 -6.55 -4.53 8.18
C ALA A 53 -5.59 -3.54 7.52
N ALA A 54 -4.39 -4.01 7.19
CA ALA A 54 -3.43 -3.25 6.39
C ALA A 54 -3.01 -4.09 5.19
N VAL A 55 -3.00 -3.49 4.01
CA VAL A 55 -2.57 -4.14 2.78
C VAL A 55 -1.49 -3.33 2.09
N LEU A 56 -0.53 -4.01 1.46
CA LEU A 56 0.48 -3.42 0.60
C LEU A 56 0.03 -3.58 -0.86
N GLY A 57 0.10 -2.49 -1.62
CA GLY A 57 -0.24 -2.50 -3.04
C GLY A 57 0.88 -1.95 -3.91
N GLY A 58 0.50 -1.58 -5.13
CA GLY A 58 1.34 -0.82 -6.04
C GLY A 58 2.60 -1.55 -6.48
N SER A 59 3.61 -0.76 -6.82
CA SER A 59 4.79 -1.25 -7.53
C SER A 59 5.67 -2.19 -6.69
N SER A 60 5.58 -2.15 -5.36
CA SER A 60 6.26 -3.12 -4.49
C SER A 60 5.68 -4.53 -4.60
N VAL A 61 4.45 -4.67 -5.09
CA VAL A 61 3.78 -5.97 -5.28
C VAL A 61 3.88 -6.43 -6.73
N THR A 62 3.67 -5.52 -7.69
CA THR A 62 3.65 -5.85 -9.14
C THR A 62 5.03 -5.72 -9.81
N GLY A 63 6.00 -5.11 -9.12
CA GLY A 63 7.34 -4.86 -9.65
C GLY A 63 7.46 -3.69 -10.60
N HIS A 64 6.36 -2.97 -10.87
CA HIS A 64 6.36 -1.84 -11.79
C HIS A 64 5.25 -0.83 -11.49
N ASN A 65 5.43 0.40 -11.97
CA ASN A 65 4.45 1.45 -11.83
C ASN A 65 3.22 1.18 -12.71
N TYR A 66 2.04 1.10 -12.09
CA TYR A 66 0.78 0.76 -12.78
C TYR A 66 0.47 1.64 -14.00
N LYS A 67 0.78 2.94 -13.98
CA LYS A 67 0.44 3.88 -15.06
C LYS A 67 1.46 3.93 -16.18
N THR A 68 2.73 3.73 -15.85
CA THR A 68 3.85 3.98 -16.77
C THR A 68 4.59 2.72 -17.16
N GLY A 69 4.36 1.61 -16.47
CA GLY A 69 5.07 0.34 -16.67
C GLY A 69 6.54 0.38 -16.26
N LYS A 70 7.03 1.53 -15.77
CA LYS A 70 8.41 1.67 -15.31
C LYS A 70 8.68 0.66 -14.18
N PRO A 71 9.82 -0.05 -14.19
CA PRO A 71 10.19 -0.93 -13.09
C PRO A 71 10.20 -0.22 -11.73
N PHE A 72 9.99 -0.98 -10.66
CA PHE A 72 10.24 -0.52 -9.30
C PHE A 72 11.66 0.04 -9.18
N ASP A 73 11.81 1.21 -8.56
CA ASP A 73 13.08 1.94 -8.44
C ASP A 73 13.76 2.30 -9.78
N ALA A 74 12.98 2.49 -10.86
CA ALA A 74 13.52 2.87 -12.17
C ALA A 74 14.36 4.17 -12.15
N ASP A 75 14.11 5.06 -11.19
CA ASP A 75 14.84 6.32 -11.02
C ASP A 75 15.96 6.23 -9.96
N GLY A 76 16.21 5.03 -9.42
CA GLY A 76 17.28 4.72 -8.47
C GLY A 76 16.78 3.95 -7.22
N PRO A 77 17.66 3.27 -6.47
CA PRO A 77 17.27 2.56 -5.25
C PRO A 77 16.58 3.48 -4.24
N GLY A 78 15.44 3.03 -3.70
CA GLY A 78 14.69 3.78 -2.69
C GLY A 78 13.73 4.85 -3.24
N THR A 79 13.52 4.91 -4.56
CA THR A 79 12.73 5.99 -5.19
C THR A 79 11.24 5.65 -5.34
N SER A 80 10.89 4.37 -5.48
CA SER A 80 9.50 3.90 -5.42
C SER A 80 8.97 3.91 -3.99
N ASP A 81 7.71 4.29 -3.82
CA ASP A 81 7.00 4.25 -2.55
C ASP A 81 6.52 2.83 -2.19
N LEU A 82 6.27 2.65 -0.89
CA LEU A 82 5.46 1.53 -0.38
C LEU A 82 4.04 2.03 -0.16
N ASP A 83 3.11 1.51 -0.95
CA ASP A 83 1.70 1.89 -0.91
C ASP A 83 0.92 1.07 0.13
N VAL A 84 0.66 1.66 1.30
CA VAL A 84 -0.11 1.02 2.36
C VAL A 84 -1.56 1.51 2.31
N THR A 85 -2.51 0.58 2.20
CA THR A 85 -3.93 0.84 2.39
C THR A 85 -4.39 0.24 3.70
N LEU A 86 -4.95 1.08 4.57
CA LEU A 86 -5.63 0.67 5.80
C LEU A 86 -7.11 0.47 5.51
N VAL A 87 -7.67 -0.62 6.00
CA VAL A 87 -8.98 -1.11 5.60
C VAL A 87 -9.81 -1.31 6.85
N GLY A 88 -10.83 -0.48 7.03
CA GLY A 88 -11.69 -0.56 8.20
C GLY A 88 -12.51 0.72 8.43
N PRO A 89 -13.59 0.64 9.22
CA PRO A 89 -14.44 1.78 9.49
C PRO A 89 -13.77 2.85 10.36
N GLU A 90 -13.04 2.44 11.41
CA GLU A 90 -12.44 3.34 12.40
C GLU A 90 -11.24 4.11 11.82
N ILE A 91 -10.46 3.49 10.94
CA ILE A 91 -9.29 4.14 10.34
C ILE A 91 -9.67 5.26 9.37
N VAL A 92 -10.82 5.13 8.71
CA VAL A 92 -11.37 6.17 7.83
C VAL A 92 -11.70 7.45 8.63
N GLU A 93 -12.08 7.33 9.90
CA GLU A 93 -12.41 8.48 10.75
C GLU A 93 -11.19 9.31 11.15
N LEU A 94 -9.97 8.81 10.90
CA LEU A 94 -8.72 9.55 11.16
C LEU A 94 -8.40 10.59 10.08
N PHE A 95 -9.16 10.61 8.98
CA PHE A 95 -8.98 11.55 7.88
C PHE A 95 -9.91 12.76 7.99
N THR A 96 -9.42 13.93 7.61
CA THR A 96 -10.26 15.13 7.45
C THR A 96 -11.17 15.00 6.22
N LEU A 97 -12.18 15.87 6.11
CA LEU A 97 -13.13 15.84 4.98
C LEU A 97 -12.45 16.09 3.63
N GLU A 98 -11.39 16.89 3.62
CA GLU A 98 -10.56 17.18 2.45
C GLU A 98 -9.64 16.00 2.08
N GLY A 99 -9.53 15.00 2.94
CA GLY A 99 -8.70 13.82 2.76
C GLY A 99 -9.30 12.74 1.86
N PHE A 100 -10.41 13.00 1.16
CA PHE A 100 -11.16 11.96 0.45
C PHE A 100 -11.34 12.21 -1.05
N TRP A 101 -11.08 11.18 -1.86
CA TRP A 101 -11.65 11.08 -3.21
C TRP A 101 -13.16 10.78 -3.15
N VAL A 102 -13.54 9.89 -2.23
CA VAL A 102 -14.95 9.55 -1.95
C VAL A 102 -15.19 9.76 -0.46
N PRO A 103 -15.90 10.82 -0.06
CA PRO A 103 -16.08 11.19 1.34
C PRO A 103 -16.55 10.02 2.21
N GLY A 104 -15.80 9.72 3.28
CA GLY A 104 -16.11 8.66 4.24
C GLY A 104 -15.94 7.23 3.70
N ILE A 105 -15.43 7.05 2.48
CA ILE A 105 -15.26 5.75 1.84
C ILE A 105 -13.82 5.49 1.44
N HIS A 106 -13.18 6.40 0.69
CA HIS A 106 -11.84 6.18 0.15
C HIS A 106 -11.01 7.46 0.19
N SER A 107 -9.93 7.42 0.97
CA SER A 107 -9.07 8.57 1.21
C SER A 107 -8.00 8.73 0.13
N HIS A 108 -7.53 9.98 -0.04
CA HIS A 108 -6.24 10.25 -0.66
C HIS A 108 -5.09 9.61 0.15
N PRO A 109 -3.97 9.26 -0.50
CA PRO A 109 -2.76 8.84 0.20
C PRO A 109 -2.13 10.02 0.92
N VAL A 110 -1.84 9.80 2.20
CA VAL A 110 -0.95 10.65 2.99
C VAL A 110 0.47 10.40 2.51
N LYS A 111 1.09 11.46 1.99
CA LYS A 111 2.50 11.52 1.57
C LYS A 111 3.13 12.81 2.09
N ASP A 112 4.41 13.02 1.77
CA ASP A 112 5.12 14.23 2.20
C ASP A 112 4.40 15.49 1.67
N GLY A 113 4.07 16.40 2.58
CA GLY A 113 3.33 17.64 2.27
C GLY A 113 1.81 17.54 2.36
N ASP A 114 1.25 16.33 2.45
CA ASP A 114 -0.20 16.10 2.55
C ASP A 114 -0.62 15.68 3.96
N GLU A 115 0.24 15.84 4.97
CA GLU A 115 0.01 15.24 6.29
C GLU A 115 -1.18 15.85 7.07
N GLU A 116 -1.67 17.01 6.66
CA GLU A 116 -2.81 17.67 7.28
C GLU A 116 -4.14 16.94 7.01
N ILE A 117 -4.20 16.08 5.98
CA ILE A 117 -5.41 15.30 5.70
C ILE A 117 -5.63 14.15 6.69
N ALA A 118 -4.59 13.73 7.41
CA ALA A 118 -4.70 12.73 8.48
C ALA A 118 -3.56 12.90 9.52
N PRO A 119 -3.62 13.95 10.37
CA PRO A 119 -2.53 14.26 11.29
C PRO A 119 -2.20 13.14 12.28
N ALA A 120 -3.20 12.34 12.64
CA ALA A 120 -3.05 11.18 13.54
C ALA A 120 -2.16 10.08 12.96
N LEU A 121 -2.02 9.98 11.63
CA LEU A 121 -1.22 8.96 10.96
C LEU A 121 0.25 9.36 10.76
N LYS A 122 0.62 10.61 11.05
CA LYS A 122 2.01 11.09 10.91
C LYS A 122 3.03 10.23 11.67
N PRO A 123 2.80 9.86 12.95
CA PRO A 123 3.76 9.05 13.69
C PRO A 123 3.93 7.66 13.09
N LEU A 124 2.83 7.02 12.70
CA LEU A 124 2.85 5.71 12.04
C LEU A 124 3.64 5.78 10.73
N ARG A 125 3.30 6.72 9.83
CA ARG A 125 3.98 6.89 8.54
C ARG A 125 5.49 7.08 8.70
N ARG A 126 5.92 7.96 9.61
CA ARG A 126 7.35 8.19 9.89
C ARG A 126 8.04 6.95 10.45
N GLY A 127 7.37 6.19 11.31
CA GLY A 127 7.87 4.93 11.83
C GLY A 127 8.09 3.90 10.72
N LEU A 128 7.12 3.77 9.81
CA LEU A 128 7.20 2.87 8.65
C LEU A 128 8.33 3.27 7.71
N GLN A 129 8.47 4.56 7.39
CA GLN A 129 9.59 5.07 6.57
C GLN A 129 10.94 4.76 7.22
N LYS A 130 11.06 4.92 8.55
CA LYS A 130 12.30 4.60 9.28
C LYS A 130 12.65 3.11 9.19
N ILE A 131 11.66 2.22 9.26
CA ILE A 131 11.87 0.77 9.09
C ILE A 131 12.28 0.47 7.64
N ALA A 132 11.66 1.13 6.66
CA ALA A 132 11.99 1.02 5.24
C ALA A 132 13.23 1.84 4.81
N GLU A 133 14.15 2.12 5.74
CA GLU A 133 15.41 2.85 5.51
C GLU A 133 15.27 4.21 4.79
N GLY A 134 14.17 4.91 5.06
CA GLY A 134 13.89 6.23 4.50
C GLY A 134 13.12 6.19 3.18
N ARG A 135 12.80 5.00 2.63
CA ARG A 135 11.93 4.86 1.46
C ARG A 135 10.58 5.57 1.71
N PRO A 136 10.02 6.28 0.72
CA PRO A 136 8.69 6.86 0.86
C PRO A 136 7.64 5.80 1.19
N VAL A 137 6.75 6.12 2.12
CA VAL A 137 5.58 5.30 2.44
C VAL A 137 4.36 6.19 2.25
N THR A 138 3.38 5.70 1.49
CA THR A 138 2.07 6.34 1.38
C THR A 138 1.07 5.56 2.23
N ILE A 139 0.13 6.27 2.85
CA ILE A 139 -0.94 5.64 3.63
C ILE A 139 -2.27 6.21 3.16
N ASN A 140 -3.16 5.37 2.63
CA ASN A 140 -4.57 5.74 2.49
C ASN A 140 -5.46 4.82 3.33
N ALA A 141 -6.72 5.20 3.47
CA ALA A 141 -7.73 4.43 4.18
C ALA A 141 -8.94 4.16 3.27
N THR A 142 -9.58 3.04 3.52
CA THR A 142 -10.81 2.68 2.82
C THR A 142 -11.74 1.83 3.67
N ARG A 143 -13.04 1.86 3.35
CA ARG A 143 -14.02 0.90 3.87
C ARG A 143 -13.81 -0.48 3.24
N ASP A 144 -14.18 -1.53 3.96
CA ASP A 144 -13.85 -2.94 3.63
C ASP A 144 -14.41 -3.39 2.27
N PHE A 145 -15.66 -3.02 1.98
CA PHE A 145 -16.31 -3.36 0.71
C PHE A 145 -15.60 -2.81 -0.54
N TYR A 146 -14.82 -1.73 -0.40
CA TYR A 146 -14.16 -1.08 -1.54
C TYR A 146 -12.87 -1.81 -1.94
N VAL A 147 -12.20 -2.51 -1.02
CA VAL A 147 -11.02 -3.33 -1.32
C VAL A 147 -11.41 -4.54 -2.18
N TRP A 148 -12.52 -5.18 -1.82
CA TRP A 148 -13.10 -6.26 -2.61
C TRP A 148 -13.41 -5.82 -4.05
N ILE A 149 -13.97 -4.61 -4.25
CA ILE A 149 -14.23 -4.04 -5.58
C ILE A 149 -12.92 -3.81 -6.36
N ARG A 150 -11.86 -3.28 -5.72
CA ARG A 150 -10.58 -3.02 -6.40
C ARG A 150 -9.90 -4.28 -6.93
N GLU A 151 -9.91 -5.36 -6.14
CA GLU A 151 -9.30 -6.62 -6.56
C GLU A 151 -10.13 -7.33 -7.63
N HIS A 152 -11.43 -7.51 -7.40
CA HIS A 152 -12.26 -8.34 -8.27
C HIS A 152 -12.71 -7.63 -9.56
N TRP A 153 -12.81 -6.30 -9.56
CA TRP A 153 -13.37 -5.55 -10.71
C TRP A 153 -12.36 -4.62 -11.38
N LEU A 154 -11.30 -4.18 -10.68
CA LEU A 154 -10.29 -3.28 -11.23
C LEU A 154 -8.93 -3.96 -11.48
N GLY A 155 -8.80 -5.26 -11.17
CA GLY A 155 -7.58 -6.03 -11.44
C GLY A 155 -6.35 -5.49 -10.68
N GLN A 156 -6.55 -4.91 -9.50
CA GLN A 156 -5.48 -4.34 -8.68
C GLN A 156 -5.17 -5.28 -7.51
N PRO A 157 -4.17 -6.17 -7.63
CA PRO A 157 -3.80 -7.06 -6.54
C PRO A 157 -3.22 -6.28 -5.35
N TYR A 158 -3.46 -6.80 -4.15
CA TYR A 158 -2.83 -6.35 -2.91
C TYR A 158 -2.33 -7.56 -2.10
N LEU A 159 -1.41 -7.29 -1.16
CA LEU A 159 -0.91 -8.26 -0.18
C LEU A 159 -1.40 -7.84 1.21
N THR A 160 -2.07 -8.74 1.94
CA THR A 160 -2.48 -8.46 3.32
C THR A 160 -1.28 -8.52 4.26
N LEU A 161 -1.02 -7.43 4.99
CA LEU A 161 0.05 -7.31 5.97
C LEU A 161 -0.43 -7.61 7.40
N VAL A 162 -1.66 -7.19 7.74
CA VAL A 162 -2.27 -7.32 9.07
C VAL A 162 -3.77 -7.54 8.92
N GLY A 163 -4.34 -8.42 9.77
CA GLY A 163 -5.79 -8.64 9.86
C GLY A 163 -6.37 -9.49 8.72
N LYS A 164 -7.69 -9.39 8.53
CA LYS A 164 -8.43 -9.97 7.40
C LYS A 164 -9.40 -8.92 6.85
N VAL A 165 -9.40 -8.75 5.53
CA VAL A 165 -10.24 -7.77 4.82
C VAL A 165 -11.74 -8.08 4.96
N ASP A 166 -12.13 -9.36 5.06
CA ASP A 166 -13.54 -9.78 5.13
C ASP A 166 -14.15 -9.82 6.55
N GLU A 167 -13.37 -9.52 7.60
CA GLU A 167 -13.80 -9.61 9.00
C GLU A 167 -13.73 -8.27 9.76
N SER A 168 -13.45 -7.16 9.07
CA SER A 168 -13.29 -5.81 9.65
C SER A 168 -14.58 -4.99 9.64
#